data_AF-A0A351T6N5-F1
#
_entry.id   AF-A0A351T6N5-F1
#
_cell.length_a   1.000
_cell.length_b   1.000
_cell.length_c   1.000
_cell.angle_alpha   90.00
_cell.angle_beta   90.00
_cell.angle_gamma   90.00
#
_symmetry.space_group_name_H-M   'P 1'
#
loop_
_entity.id
_entity.type
_entity.pdbx_description
1 polymer ?
#
loop_
_entity_poly.entity_id
_entity_poly.type
_entity_poly.pdbx_seq_one_letter_code
_entity_poly.pdbx_strand_id
1 'polypeptide(L)' 'AWQDAATGLLDIGRLGDLLRRVRGRILCRTLARVSPLAVPVLLEIGRVSVEGEGLEAALFGDAEDFEAQALIAEATGDG' A
#
# COMPACT_ATOMS: atom_id res chain seq x y z
N ALA A 1 25.29 4.51 -16.68
CA ALA A 1 24.75 4.98 -15.39
C ALA A 1 23.30 5.45 -15.47
N TRP A 2 22.93 6.52 -16.20
CA TRP A 2 21.51 6.90 -16.38
C TRP A 2 20.74 5.98 -17.34
N GLN A 3 21.42 5.40 -18.33
CA GLN A 3 20.79 4.56 -19.36
C GLN A 3 20.48 3.13 -18.88
N ASP A 4 21.18 2.62 -17.87
CA ASP A 4 21.00 1.24 -17.37
C ASP A 4 19.83 1.13 -16.37
N ALA A 5 19.56 2.20 -15.60
CA ALA A 5 18.43 2.26 -14.69
C ALA A 5 17.07 2.34 -15.42
N ALA A 6 17.07 2.81 -16.67
CA ALA A 6 15.87 2.94 -17.49
C ALA A 6 15.43 1.65 -18.19
N THR A 7 16.30 0.63 -18.25
CA THR A 7 16.04 -0.60 -19.04
C THR A 7 15.91 -1.86 -18.18
N GLY A 8 16.41 -1.87 -16.94
CA GLY A 8 16.41 -3.07 -16.10
C GLY A 8 15.22 -3.26 -15.16
N LEU A 9 14.63 -2.17 -14.64
CA LEU A 9 13.66 -2.25 -13.53
C LEU A 9 12.41 -1.36 -13.67
N LEU A 10 12.39 -0.44 -14.63
CA LEU A 10 11.30 0.54 -14.77
C LEU A 10 10.79 0.58 -16.21
N ASP A 11 9.52 0.20 -16.40
CA ASP A 11 8.83 0.30 -17.68
C ASP A 11 8.35 1.75 -17.93
N ILE A 12 9.26 2.58 -18.43
CA ILE A 12 9.03 4.00 -18.70
C ILE A 12 7.96 4.20 -19.79
N GLY A 13 7.90 3.31 -20.78
CA GLY A 13 6.91 3.35 -21.85
C GLY A 13 5.49 3.21 -21.31
N ARG A 14 5.25 2.14 -20.54
CA ARG A 14 3.97 1.85 -19.91
C ARG A 14 3.55 2.95 -18.91
N LEU A 15 4.51 3.49 -18.16
CA LEU A 15 4.24 4.64 -17.28
C LEU A 15 3.79 5.86 -18.08
N GLY A 16 4.49 6.17 -19.18
CA GLY A 16 4.13 7.29 -20.05
C GLY A 16 2.71 7.20 -20.59
N ASP A 17 2.30 6.01 -21.04
CA ASP A 17 0.95 5.77 -21.55
C ASP A 17 -0.11 5.87 -20.46
N LEU A 18 0.17 5.36 -19.27
CA LEU A 18 -0.71 5.51 -18.11
C LEU A 18 -0.91 6.99 -17.76
N LEU A 19 0.18 7.77 -17.69
CA LEU A 19 0.14 9.20 -17.36
C LEU A 19 -0.63 10.01 -18.41
N ARG A 20 -0.40 9.77 -19.71
CA ARG A 20 -1.17 10.39 -20.80
C ARG A 20 -2.65 10.11 -20.65
N ARG A 21 -3.02 8.87 -20.30
CA ARG A 21 -4.40 8.48 -20.07
C ARG A 21 -4.98 9.26 -18.89
N VAL A 22 -4.39 9.24 -17.71
CA VAL A 22 -5.01 9.81 -16.50
C VAL A 22 -4.91 11.34 -16.38
N ARG A 23 -4.14 12.01 -17.25
CA ARG A 23 -3.94 13.47 -17.24
C ARG A 23 -5.28 14.23 -17.19
N GLY A 24 -5.40 15.14 -16.22
CA GLY A 24 -6.59 15.98 -16.02
C GLY A 24 -7.83 15.27 -15.49
N ARG A 25 -7.73 13.97 -15.15
CA ARG A 25 -8.85 13.17 -14.62
C ARG A 25 -8.74 12.88 -13.12
N ILE A 26 -7.71 13.39 -12.45
CA ILE A 26 -7.45 13.13 -11.04
C ILE A 26 -7.98 14.31 -10.23
N LEU A 27 -8.96 14.04 -9.37
CA LEU A 27 -9.39 14.97 -8.34
C LEU A 27 -8.55 14.75 -7.08
N CYS A 28 -7.67 15.70 -6.77
CA CYS A 28 -6.93 15.68 -5.52
C CYS A 28 -7.82 16.23 -4.39
N ARG A 29 -7.95 15.46 -3.31
CA ARG A 29 -8.71 15.87 -2.12
C ARG A 29 -7.87 15.66 -0.88
N THR A 30 -7.74 16.70 -0.07
CA THR A 30 -7.18 16.57 1.27
C THR A 30 -8.20 15.89 2.18
N LEU A 31 -7.76 14.87 2.91
CA LEU A 31 -8.58 14.17 3.90
C LEU A 31 -8.21 14.67 5.30
N ALA A 32 -9.22 14.82 6.17
CA ALA A 32 -9.03 15.19 7.57
C ALA A 32 -8.46 14.03 8.43
N ARG A 33 -8.38 12.84 7.84
CA ARG A 33 -7.99 11.57 8.48
C ARG A 33 -7.35 10.65 7.45
N VAL A 34 -6.64 9.65 7.95
CA VAL A 34 -5.98 8.64 7.13
C VAL A 34 -7.02 7.90 6.27
N SER A 35 -6.67 7.64 5.02
CA SER A 35 -7.53 6.85 4.14
C SER A 35 -7.48 5.38 4.57
N PRO A 36 -8.61 4.66 4.68
CA PRO A 36 -8.59 3.21 4.89
C PRO A 36 -7.83 2.46 3.78
N LEU A 37 -7.77 3.03 2.57
CA LEU A 37 -6.96 2.50 1.47
C LEU A 37 -5.45 2.55 1.75
N ALA A 38 -5.00 3.33 2.73
CA ALA A 38 -3.61 3.41 3.15
C ALA A 38 -3.26 2.39 4.26
N VAL A 39 -4.25 1.78 4.93
CA VAL A 39 -4.00 0.86 6.06
C VAL A 39 -3.11 -0.33 5.66
N PRO A 40 -3.34 -1.03 4.52
CA PRO A 40 -2.52 -2.20 4.17
C PRO A 40 -1.03 -1.87 4.03
N VAL A 41 -0.70 -0.76 3.37
CA VAL A 41 0.70 -0.35 3.18
C VAL A 41 1.32 0.15 4.48
N LEU A 42 0.54 0.78 5.37
CA LEU A 42 1.03 1.22 6.68
C LEU A 42 1.36 0.04 7.59
N LEU A 43 0.57 -1.04 7.53
CA LEU A 43 0.86 -2.28 8.25
C LEU A 43 2.16 -2.92 7.75
N GLU A 44 2.34 -3.03 6.44
CA GLU A 44 3.54 -3.61 5.84
C GLU A 44 4.83 -2.87 6.23
N ILE A 45 4.79 -1.54 6.27
CA ILE A 45 5.93 -0.70 6.71
C ILE A 45 6.24 -0.94 8.21
N GLY A 46 5.23 -1.19 9.03
CA GLY A 46 5.38 -1.46 10.46
C GLY A 46 5.85 -2.87 10.80
N ARG A 47 5.81 -3.81 9.84
CA ARG A 47 6.27 -5.19 10.05
C ARG A 47 7.81 -5.21 10.09
N VAL A 48 8.35 -5.49 11.27
CA VAL A 48 9.77 -5.86 11.44
C VAL A 48 9.81 -7.37 11.66
N SER A 49 10.36 -8.12 10.71
CA SER A 49 10.45 -9.57 10.83
C SER A 49 11.36 -9.96 12.00
N VAL A 50 10.84 -10.72 12.95
CA VAL A 50 11.64 -11.35 14.01
C VAL A 50 11.99 -12.78 13.59
N GLU A 51 13.22 -13.24 13.84
CA GLU A 51 13.62 -14.61 13.52
C GLU A 51 12.71 -15.62 14.23
N GLY A 52 11.94 -16.40 13.45
CA GLY A 52 11.03 -17.45 13.95
C GLY A 52 9.55 -17.29 13.58
N GLU A 53 9.12 -16.10 13.13
CA GLU A 53 7.69 -15.78 12.90
C GLU A 53 7.05 -16.47 11.69
N GLY A 54 7.84 -16.98 10.74
CA GLY A 54 7.33 -17.52 9.47
C GLY A 54 6.39 -18.73 9.63
N LEU A 55 6.50 -19.47 10.74
CA LEU A 55 5.60 -20.59 11.05
C LEU A 55 4.32 -20.12 11.76
N GLU A 56 4.41 -19.09 12.61
CA GLU A 56 3.26 -18.53 13.35
C GLU A 56 2.36 -17.69 12.45
N ALA A 57 2.91 -16.87 11.54
CA ALA A 57 2.13 -16.03 10.63
C ALA A 57 1.14 -16.84 9.76
N ALA A 58 1.49 -18.07 9.38
CA ALA A 58 0.61 -18.97 8.64
C ALA A 58 -0.57 -19.51 9.47
N LEU A 59 -0.45 -19.54 10.81
CA LEU A 59 -1.54 -19.94 11.71
C LEU A 59 -2.44 -18.77 12.11
N PHE A 60 -1.95 -17.52 12.07
CA PHE A 60 -2.67 -16.33 12.58
C PHE A 60 -3.23 -15.40 11.49
N GLY A 61 -3.22 -15.79 10.21
CA GLY A 61 -3.69 -14.94 9.10
C GLY A 61 -5.09 -14.34 9.30
N ASP A 62 -6.02 -15.08 9.90
CA ASP A 62 -7.39 -14.60 10.18
C ASP A 62 -7.43 -13.49 11.25
N ALA A 63 -6.46 -13.45 12.16
CA ALA A 63 -6.36 -12.41 13.19
C ALA A 63 -5.80 -11.11 12.63
N GLU A 64 -4.82 -11.19 11.72
CA GLU A 64 -4.26 -10.02 11.02
C GLU A 64 -5.33 -9.30 10.17
N ASP A 65 -6.21 -10.07 9.52
CA ASP A 65 -7.33 -9.52 8.75
C ASP A 65 -8.37 -8.80 9.64
N PHE A 66 -8.59 -9.27 10.86
CA PHE A 66 -9.48 -8.62 11.82
C PHE A 66 -8.88 -7.31 12.36
N GLU A 67 -7.58 -7.30 12.66
CA GLU A 67 -6.87 -6.10 13.10
C GLU A 67 -6.83 -5.04 11.99
N ALA A 68 -6.60 -5.44 10.74
CA ALA A 68 -6.67 -4.55 9.60
C ALA A 68 -8.07 -3.94 9.44
N GLN A 69 -9.14 -4.71 9.64
CA GLN A 69 -10.51 -4.21 9.62
C GLN A 69 -10.80 -3.22 10.76
N ALA A 70 -10.30 -3.47 11.96
CA ALA A 70 -10.44 -2.56 13.09
C ALA A 70 -9.73 -1.22 12.83
N LEU A 71 -8.51 -1.25 12.28
CA LEU A 71 -7.77 -0.04 11.89
C LEU A 71 -8.45 0.71 10.74
N ILE A 72 -9.04 -0.01 9.79
CA ILE A 72 -9.87 0.59 8.73
C ILE A 72 -11.05 1.34 9.37
N ALA A 73 -11.78 0.73 10.29
CA ALA A 73 -12.92 1.36 10.97
C ALA A 73 -12.51 2.61 11.77
N GLU A 74 -11.35 2.59 12.44
CA GLU A 74 -10.80 3.77 13.12
C GLU A 74 -10.44 4.89 12.12
N ALA A 75 -9.75 4.54 11.03
CA ALA A 75 -9.38 5.47 9.97
C ALA A 75 -10.62 6.05 9.25
N THR A 76 -11.68 5.24 9.05
CA THR A 76 -12.96 5.67 8.46
C THR A 76 -13.95 6.25 9.44
N GLY A 77 -13.73 6.15 10.75
CA GLY A 77 -14.55 6.77 11.80
C GLY A 77 -15.92 6.14 11.93
N ASP A 78 -16.05 4.90 11.47
CA ASP A 78 -17.27 4.10 11.56
C ASP A 78 -17.34 3.38 12.93
N GLY A 79 -16.96 4.07 14.01
CA GLY A 79 -16.95 3.59 15.40
C GLY A 79 -17.99 4.26 16.28
#